data_AF-A0A2W4LFF5-F1
#
_entry.id   AF-A0A2W4LFF5-F1
#
_cell.length_a   1.000
_cell.length_b   1.000
_cell.length_c   1.000
_cell.angle_alpha   90.00
_cell.angle_beta   90.00
_cell.angle_gamma   90.00
#
_symmetry.space_group_name_H-M   'P 1'
#
loop_
_entity.id
_entity.type
_entity.pdbx_description
1 polymer ?
#
loop_
_entity_poly.entity_id
_entity_poly.type
_entity_poly.pdbx_seq_one_letter_code
_entity_poly.pdbx_strand_id
1 'polypeptide(L)'
;VAESEGCAAVGLHARTAAQLYDGAARWSAIAELKARLRIPVLGNGDVWEAHDALRMMRETRCDGVIVGRGCLGRPWLFRDLAAVFAGNPPPPPPRLGEIADVMREHARRLADWMGEGPALRSFRRHATWYTKGFRGSARMRERFMELSTLEGLEQALADIDPNEPFPPHSLRVPRGKRSGTQVVSLPPGYLDRRDDATPPSAEAEDATSGG
;
A
#
# COMPACT_ATOMS: atom_id res chain seq x y z
N VAL A 1 22.27 12.55 10.33
CA VAL A 1 21.50 11.94 11.43
C VAL A 1 21.27 10.47 11.15
N ALA A 2 20.25 10.01 10.40
CA ALA A 2 19.98 8.57 10.26
C ALA A 2 21.21 7.69 9.91
N GLU A 3 22.01 8.07 8.90
CA GLU A 3 23.26 7.34 8.57
C GLU A 3 24.31 7.41 9.69
N SER A 4 24.48 8.57 10.35
CA SER A 4 25.45 8.71 11.44
C SER A 4 25.06 7.93 12.70
N GLU A 5 23.75 7.72 12.90
CA GLU A 5 23.19 6.91 13.99
C GLU A 5 23.17 5.40 13.67
N GLY A 6 23.76 4.98 12.55
CA GLY A 6 23.90 3.56 12.21
C GLY A 6 22.68 2.91 11.56
N CYS A 7 21.74 3.68 10.99
CA CYS A 7 20.64 3.10 10.22
C CYS A 7 21.17 2.27 9.02
N ALA A 8 20.64 1.06 8.84
CA ALA A 8 21.04 0.18 7.74
C ALA A 8 20.48 0.59 6.37
N ALA A 9 19.35 1.29 6.33
CA ALA A 9 18.72 1.81 5.12
C ALA A 9 17.74 2.95 5.47
N VAL A 10 17.36 3.76 4.49
CA VAL A 10 16.34 4.81 4.64
C VAL A 10 15.26 4.67 3.58
N GLY A 11 14.00 4.56 3.99
CA GLY A 11 12.85 4.68 3.10
C GLY A 11 12.34 6.12 3.05
N LEU A 12 12.13 6.68 1.86
CA LEU A 12 11.54 8.01 1.69
C LEU A 12 10.22 7.93 0.95
N HIS A 13 9.12 8.21 1.66
CA HIS A 13 7.88 8.61 1.01
C HIS A 13 8.04 10.03 0.47
N ALA A 14 7.94 10.21 -0.84
CA ALA A 14 8.22 11.50 -1.49
C ALA A 14 7.07 12.52 -1.35
N ARG A 15 6.45 12.61 -0.16
CA ARG A 15 5.48 13.64 0.23
C ARG A 15 5.81 14.15 1.63
N THR A 16 5.39 15.38 1.93
CA THR A 16 5.47 15.92 3.29
C THR A 16 4.36 15.33 4.17
N ALA A 17 4.54 15.40 5.49
CA ALA A 17 3.50 15.00 6.44
C ALA A 17 2.18 15.78 6.24
N ALA A 18 2.25 17.06 5.84
CA ALA A 18 1.08 17.88 5.57
C ALA A 18 0.33 17.46 4.31
N GLN A 19 1.01 16.90 3.31
CA GLN A 19 0.39 16.43 2.07
C GLN A 19 -0.40 15.14 2.28
N LEU A 20 -0.04 14.29 3.25
CA LEU A 20 -0.56 12.94 3.38
C LEU A 20 -0.52 12.18 2.04
N TYR A 21 -1.67 12.01 1.40
CA TYR A 21 -1.85 11.31 0.13
C TYR A 21 -2.19 12.23 -1.03
N ASP A 22 -2.26 13.54 -0.78
CA ASP A 22 -2.63 14.56 -1.75
C ASP A 22 -1.47 14.89 -2.72
N GLY A 23 -1.83 15.38 -3.90
CA GLY A 23 -0.89 15.69 -4.97
C GLY A 23 -0.08 14.48 -5.47
N ALA A 24 0.99 14.77 -6.22
CA ALA A 24 1.93 13.76 -6.71
C ALA A 24 3.16 13.65 -5.80
N ALA A 25 3.69 12.45 -5.65
CA ALA A 25 4.96 12.22 -4.96
C ALA A 25 6.11 12.91 -5.72
N ARG A 26 6.87 13.76 -5.02
CA ARG A 26 8.01 14.51 -5.57
C ARG A 26 9.27 13.64 -5.57
N TRP A 27 9.41 12.80 -6.59
CA TRP A 27 10.51 11.83 -6.70
C TRP A 27 11.91 12.47 -6.74
N SER A 28 12.05 13.74 -7.15
CA SER A 28 13.33 14.45 -7.06
C SER A 28 13.88 14.53 -5.63
N ALA A 29 13.04 14.51 -4.60
CA ALA A 29 13.48 14.44 -3.20
C ALA A 29 14.16 13.09 -2.86
N ILE A 30 13.75 12.00 -3.52
CA ILE A 30 14.42 10.69 -3.40
C ILE A 30 15.81 10.76 -4.04
N ALA A 31 15.91 11.38 -5.23
CA ALA A 31 17.19 11.55 -5.92
C ALA A 31 18.17 12.39 -5.09
N GLU A 32 17.69 13.50 -4.50
CA GLU A 32 18.47 14.35 -3.61
C GLU A 32 18.96 13.58 -2.37
N LEU A 33 18.08 12.78 -1.75
CA LEU A 33 18.45 11.95 -0.60
C LEU A 33 19.50 10.90 -0.99
N LYS A 34 19.28 10.20 -2.12
CA LYS A 34 20.20 9.18 -2.62
C LYS A 34 21.59 9.74 -2.93
N ALA A 35 21.67 10.97 -3.44
CA ALA A 35 22.96 11.63 -3.71
C ALA A 35 23.74 11.98 -2.43
N ARG A 36 23.07 12.05 -1.27
CA ARG A 36 23.67 12.45 0.02
C ARG A 36 24.03 11.28 0.93
N LEU A 37 23.40 10.12 0.75
CA LEU A 37 23.58 8.95 1.61
C LEU A 37 24.43 7.87 0.94
N ARG A 38 25.25 7.19 1.74
CA ARG A 38 26.03 6.01 1.35
C ARG A 38 25.27 4.72 1.64
N ILE A 39 24.39 4.73 2.63
CA ILE A 39 23.48 3.62 2.93
C ILE A 39 22.36 3.49 1.87
N PRO A 40 21.74 2.31 1.71
CA PRO A 40 20.62 2.10 0.80
C PRO A 40 19.45 3.07 1.04
N VAL A 41 18.93 3.63 -0.05
CA VAL A 41 17.74 4.47 -0.09
C VAL A 41 16.63 3.75 -0.84
N LEU A 42 15.49 3.56 -0.19
CA LEU A 42 14.30 2.95 -0.78
C LEU A 42 13.29 4.06 -1.13
N GLY A 43 12.95 4.17 -2.42
CA GLY A 43 11.99 5.14 -2.91
C GLY A 43 10.54 4.71 -2.65
N ASN A 44 9.68 5.65 -2.25
CA ASN A 44 8.26 5.36 -2.03
C ASN A 44 7.36 6.50 -2.51
N GLY A 45 6.21 6.13 -3.07
CA GLY A 45 5.18 7.07 -3.51
C GLY A 45 4.80 6.85 -4.97
N ASP A 46 3.50 6.69 -5.21
CA ASP A 46 2.87 6.61 -6.54
C ASP A 46 3.41 5.50 -7.46
N VAL A 47 3.80 4.37 -6.87
CA VAL A 47 4.05 3.10 -7.57
C VAL A 47 2.73 2.33 -7.68
N TRP A 48 2.11 2.35 -8.86
CA TRP A 48 0.83 1.70 -9.15
C TRP A 48 0.98 0.45 -10.01
N GLU A 49 2.01 0.44 -10.85
CA GLU A 49 2.33 -0.61 -11.80
C GLU A 49 3.82 -0.94 -11.73
N ALA A 50 4.21 -2.13 -12.22
CA ALA A 50 5.60 -2.60 -12.15
C ALA A 50 6.58 -1.64 -12.86
N HIS A 51 6.15 -1.03 -13.97
CA HIS A 51 6.95 -0.03 -14.69
C HIS A 51 7.15 1.28 -13.92
N ASP A 52 6.25 1.64 -12.99
CA ASP A 52 6.45 2.83 -12.14
C ASP A 52 7.68 2.63 -11.24
N ALA A 53 7.91 1.41 -10.75
CA ALA A 53 9.08 1.09 -9.93
C ALA A 53 10.39 1.21 -10.71
N LEU A 54 10.43 0.65 -11.94
CA LEU A 54 11.59 0.81 -12.81
C LEU A 54 11.86 2.28 -13.14
N ARG A 55 10.80 3.05 -13.42
CA ARG A 55 10.90 4.47 -13.68
C ARG A 55 11.46 5.22 -12.47
N MET A 56 10.95 4.94 -11.26
CA MET A 56 11.44 5.54 -10.03
C MET A 56 12.93 5.26 -9.82
N MET A 57 13.37 4.00 -9.96
CA MET A 57 14.78 3.65 -9.78
C MET A 57 15.67 4.30 -10.85
N ARG A 58 15.20 4.41 -12.10
CA ARG A 58 15.94 5.10 -13.17
C ARG A 58 16.09 6.61 -12.90
N GLU A 59 15.00 7.27 -12.53
CA GLU A 59 14.97 8.73 -12.29
C GLU A 59 15.72 9.13 -11.02
N THR A 60 15.64 8.31 -9.97
CA THR A 60 16.13 8.70 -8.62
C THR A 60 17.41 8.00 -8.20
N ARG A 61 17.80 6.93 -8.92
CA ARG A 61 18.95 6.07 -8.59
C ARG A 61 18.82 5.40 -7.21
N CYS A 62 17.62 5.35 -6.63
CA CYS A 62 17.36 4.63 -5.38
C CYS A 62 17.65 3.13 -5.53
N ASP A 63 17.95 2.47 -4.42
CA ASP A 63 18.41 1.08 -4.38
C ASP A 63 17.25 0.07 -4.36
N GLY A 64 16.03 0.56 -4.17
CA GLY A 64 14.82 -0.24 -4.21
C GLY A 64 13.57 0.61 -4.08
N VAL A 65 12.42 -0.05 -4.15
CA VAL A 65 11.11 0.61 -4.05
C VAL A 65 10.28 -0.01 -2.93
N ILE A 66 9.53 0.84 -2.23
CA ILE A 66 8.49 0.41 -1.30
C ILE A 66 7.15 0.64 -1.98
N VAL A 67 6.27 -0.37 -1.95
CA VAL A 67 4.93 -0.29 -2.53
C VAL A 67 3.89 -0.26 -1.43
N GLY A 68 3.07 0.79 -1.42
CA GLY A 68 1.94 0.93 -0.48
C GLY A 68 0.60 0.70 -1.19
N ARG A 69 -0.15 1.78 -1.44
CA ARG A 69 -1.52 1.72 -1.97
C ARG A 69 -1.68 0.95 -3.30
N GLY A 70 -0.64 0.89 -4.13
CA GLY A 70 -0.66 0.22 -5.43
C GLY A 70 -0.95 -1.29 -5.36
N CYS A 71 -0.53 -1.96 -4.28
CA CYS A 71 -0.72 -3.41 -4.11
C CYS A 71 -2.00 -3.80 -3.34
N LEU A 72 -2.73 -2.82 -2.78
CA LEU A 72 -3.98 -3.10 -2.07
C LEU A 72 -5.00 -3.72 -3.05
N GLY A 73 -5.53 -4.89 -2.72
CA GLY A 73 -6.42 -5.65 -3.62
C GLY A 73 -5.77 -6.11 -4.93
N ARG A 74 -4.45 -5.98 -5.05
CA ARG A 74 -3.65 -6.36 -6.23
C ARG A 74 -2.29 -6.94 -5.81
N PRO A 75 -2.25 -8.00 -4.98
CA PRO A 75 -1.00 -8.57 -4.50
C PRO A 75 -0.12 -9.13 -5.64
N TRP A 76 -0.70 -9.48 -6.78
CA TRP A 76 0.04 -9.86 -8.00
C TRP A 76 0.92 -8.74 -8.56
N LEU A 77 0.80 -7.50 -8.11
CA LEU A 77 1.76 -6.45 -8.44
C LEU A 77 3.20 -6.86 -8.06
N PHE A 78 3.41 -7.65 -7.00
CA PHE A 78 4.73 -8.15 -6.65
C PHE A 78 5.28 -9.19 -7.64
N ARG A 79 4.42 -10.04 -8.21
CA ARG A 79 4.76 -10.90 -9.35
C ARG A 79 5.17 -10.05 -10.56
N ASP A 80 4.41 -9.01 -10.86
CA ASP A 80 4.69 -8.13 -12.00
C ASP A 80 6.00 -7.36 -11.81
N LEU A 81 6.28 -6.91 -10.58
CA LEU A 81 7.56 -6.30 -10.19
C LEU A 81 8.72 -7.27 -10.41
N ALA A 82 8.61 -8.51 -9.90
CA ALA A 82 9.64 -9.52 -10.09
C ALA A 82 9.92 -9.79 -11.58
N ALA A 83 8.89 -9.85 -12.42
CA ALA A 83 9.03 -10.04 -13.86
C ALA A 83 9.83 -8.90 -14.52
N VAL A 84 9.46 -7.64 -14.26
CA VAL A 84 10.14 -6.49 -14.90
C VAL A 84 11.56 -6.28 -14.37
N PHE A 85 11.84 -6.59 -13.10
CA PHE A 85 13.19 -6.55 -12.55
C PHE A 85 14.08 -7.67 -13.11
N ALA A 86 13.50 -8.80 -13.52
CA ALA A 86 14.19 -9.86 -14.24
C ALA A 86 14.36 -9.59 -15.75
N GLY A 87 13.93 -8.43 -16.25
CA GLY A 87 14.00 -8.08 -17.67
C GLY A 87 12.89 -8.68 -18.54
N ASN A 88 11.85 -9.26 -17.93
CA ASN A 88 10.71 -9.83 -18.63
C ASN A 88 9.51 -8.85 -18.66
N PRO A 89 8.65 -8.92 -19.68
CA PRO A 89 7.39 -8.17 -19.64
C PRO A 89 6.50 -8.70 -18.50
N PRO A 90 5.72 -7.83 -17.83
CA PRO A 90 4.78 -8.30 -16.82
C PRO A 90 3.69 -9.14 -17.51
N PRO A 91 3.23 -10.24 -16.88
CA PRO A 91 2.10 -11.01 -17.41
C PRO A 91 0.83 -10.15 -17.42
N PRO A 92 -0.20 -10.56 -18.19
CA PRO A 92 -1.49 -9.91 -18.12
C PRO A 92 -2.05 -9.91 -16.68
N PRO A 93 -2.83 -8.89 -16.30
CA PRO A 93 -3.57 -8.92 -15.03
C PRO A 93 -4.49 -10.15 -14.95
N PRO A 94 -4.66 -10.73 -13.75
CA PRO A 94 -5.53 -11.88 -13.56
C PRO A 94 -7.00 -11.53 -13.86
N ARG A 95 -7.76 -12.51 -14.35
CA ARG A 95 -9.21 -12.43 -14.52
C ARG A 95 -9.91 -12.48 -13.16
N LEU A 96 -11.19 -12.11 -13.12
CA LEU A 96 -11.95 -12.08 -11.88
C LEU A 96 -11.99 -13.43 -11.15
N GLY A 97 -12.00 -14.56 -11.87
CA GLY A 97 -11.90 -15.89 -11.27
C GLY A 97 -10.57 -16.13 -10.54
N GLU A 98 -9.45 -15.81 -11.17
CA GLU A 98 -8.12 -15.92 -10.54
C GLU A 98 -7.98 -14.97 -9.34
N ILE A 99 -8.62 -13.79 -9.41
CA ILE A 99 -8.68 -12.85 -8.28
C ILE A 99 -9.52 -13.43 -7.14
N ALA A 100 -10.63 -14.10 -7.43
CA ALA A 100 -11.45 -14.78 -6.44
C ALA A 100 -10.64 -15.87 -5.71
N ASP A 101 -9.77 -16.60 -6.41
CA ASP A 101 -8.89 -17.59 -5.78
C ASP A 101 -7.86 -16.93 -4.84
N VAL A 102 -7.31 -15.78 -5.24
CA VAL A 102 -6.46 -14.96 -4.34
C VAL A 102 -7.26 -14.47 -3.12
N MET A 103 -8.52 -14.09 -3.29
CA MET A 103 -9.40 -13.69 -2.18
C MET A 103 -9.65 -14.85 -1.21
N ARG A 104 -9.92 -16.06 -1.72
CA ARG A 104 -10.11 -17.27 -0.92
C ARG A 104 -8.86 -17.60 -0.10
N GLU A 105 -7.69 -17.59 -0.74
CA GLU A 105 -6.41 -17.83 -0.07
C GLU A 105 -6.15 -16.81 1.04
N HIS A 106 -6.40 -15.53 0.77
CA HIS A 106 -6.23 -14.46 1.76
C HIS A 106 -7.19 -14.65 2.95
N ALA A 107 -8.48 -14.90 2.69
CA ALA A 107 -9.47 -15.10 3.76
C ALA A 107 -9.14 -16.33 4.62
N ARG A 108 -8.74 -17.45 4.01
CA ARG A 108 -8.32 -18.66 4.72
C ARG A 108 -7.09 -18.42 5.60
N ARG A 109 -6.04 -17.80 5.07
CA ARG A 109 -4.84 -17.47 5.87
C ARG A 109 -5.14 -16.54 7.05
N LEU A 110 -6.04 -15.57 6.86
CA LEU A 110 -6.49 -14.74 7.98
C LEU A 110 -7.26 -15.57 9.01
N ALA A 111 -8.15 -16.47 8.57
CA ALA A 111 -8.91 -17.34 9.46
C ALA A 111 -7.99 -18.26 10.26
N ASP A 112 -6.97 -18.84 9.63
CA ASP A 112 -5.94 -19.67 10.28
C ASP A 112 -5.17 -18.87 11.35
N TRP A 113 -4.95 -17.57 11.13
CA TRP A 113 -4.17 -16.71 12.02
C TRP A 113 -4.96 -16.17 13.22
N MET A 114 -6.20 -15.71 13.02
CA MET A 114 -6.96 -14.97 14.04
C MET A 114 -8.38 -15.51 14.29
N GLY A 115 -8.70 -16.69 13.75
CA GLY A 115 -10.03 -17.28 13.79
C GLY A 115 -10.95 -16.71 12.71
N GLU A 116 -11.90 -17.54 12.24
CA GLU A 116 -12.74 -17.24 11.08
C GLU A 116 -13.55 -15.94 11.23
N GLY A 117 -14.38 -15.81 12.28
CA GLY A 117 -15.23 -14.64 12.47
C GLY A 117 -14.46 -13.30 12.46
N PRO A 118 -13.43 -13.13 13.31
CA PRO A 118 -12.56 -11.95 13.28
C PRO A 118 -11.85 -11.74 11.94
N ALA A 119 -11.36 -12.80 11.31
CA ALA A 119 -10.70 -12.75 10.02
C ALA A 119 -11.61 -12.20 8.92
N LEU A 120 -12.83 -12.72 8.81
CA LEU A 120 -13.75 -12.30 7.76
C LEU A 120 -14.25 -10.87 7.96
N ARG A 121 -14.44 -10.42 9.21
CA ARG A 121 -14.71 -9.01 9.53
C ARG A 121 -13.57 -8.08 9.10
N SER A 122 -12.32 -8.48 9.34
CA SER A 122 -11.13 -7.76 8.86
C SER A 122 -10.99 -7.83 7.34
N PHE A 123 -11.40 -8.93 6.72
CA PHE A 123 -11.31 -9.17 5.29
C PHE A 123 -12.30 -8.33 4.47
N ARG A 124 -13.45 -7.93 5.03
CA ARG A 124 -14.49 -7.12 4.33
C ARG A 124 -13.88 -5.96 3.55
N ARG A 125 -12.98 -5.21 4.17
CA ARG A 125 -12.29 -4.07 3.55
C ARG A 125 -11.41 -4.52 2.37
N HIS A 126 -10.64 -5.59 2.55
CA HIS A 126 -9.78 -6.14 1.51
C HIS A 126 -10.58 -6.67 0.32
N ALA A 127 -11.70 -7.36 0.56
CA ALA A 127 -12.60 -7.87 -0.48
C ALA A 127 -13.07 -6.75 -1.43
N THR A 128 -13.41 -5.57 -0.89
CA THR A 128 -13.80 -4.42 -1.74
C THR A 128 -12.67 -3.84 -2.58
N TRP A 129 -11.41 -4.04 -2.18
CA TRP A 129 -10.26 -3.57 -2.93
C TRP A 129 -9.99 -4.43 -4.16
N TYR A 130 -10.20 -5.75 -4.06
CA TYR A 130 -10.02 -6.70 -5.16
C TYR A 130 -11.00 -6.46 -6.31
N THR A 131 -12.27 -6.22 -6.00
CA THR A 131 -13.34 -6.09 -6.99
C THR A 131 -13.58 -4.66 -7.47
N LYS A 132 -12.76 -3.70 -7.03
CA LYS A 132 -12.95 -2.29 -7.37
C LYS A 132 -12.83 -2.07 -8.89
N GLY A 133 -13.91 -1.56 -9.48
CA GLY A 133 -14.03 -1.22 -10.91
C GLY A 133 -14.48 -2.36 -11.83
N PHE A 134 -14.65 -3.57 -11.30
CA PHE A 134 -15.36 -4.64 -12.00
C PHE A 134 -16.84 -4.32 -12.15
N ARG A 135 -17.50 -4.91 -13.15
CA ARG A 135 -18.94 -4.79 -13.33
C ARG A 135 -19.66 -5.35 -12.11
N GLY A 136 -20.64 -4.59 -11.60
CA GLY A 136 -21.40 -5.00 -10.40
C GLY A 136 -20.62 -4.87 -9.08
N SER A 137 -19.48 -4.16 -9.04
CA SER A 137 -18.70 -3.98 -7.80
C SER A 137 -19.47 -3.36 -6.65
N ALA A 138 -20.51 -2.57 -6.91
CA ALA A 138 -21.38 -2.01 -5.87
C ALA A 138 -22.16 -3.12 -5.13
N ARG A 139 -22.80 -4.02 -5.88
CA ARG A 139 -23.53 -5.18 -5.33
C ARG A 139 -22.57 -6.13 -4.60
N MET A 140 -21.39 -6.39 -5.17
CA MET A 140 -20.37 -7.21 -4.50
C MET A 140 -19.92 -6.58 -3.18
N ARG A 141 -19.71 -5.26 -3.15
CA ARG A 141 -19.33 -4.54 -1.93
C ARG A 141 -20.35 -4.71 -0.81
N GLU A 142 -21.65 -4.62 -1.11
CA GLU A 142 -22.72 -4.81 -0.12
C GLU A 142 -22.62 -6.21 0.52
N ARG A 143 -22.55 -7.26 -0.31
CA ARG A 143 -22.36 -8.64 0.17
C ARG A 143 -21.09 -8.82 0.99
N PHE A 144 -19.98 -8.19 0.57
CA PHE A 144 -18.72 -8.28 1.29
C PHE A 144 -18.74 -7.61 2.66
N MET A 145 -19.57 -6.59 2.87
CA MET A 145 -19.69 -5.93 4.16
C MET A 145 -20.42 -6.77 5.21
N GLU A 146 -21.07 -7.85 4.80
CA GLU A 146 -21.79 -8.76 5.68
C GLU A 146 -20.96 -10.01 6.05
N LEU A 147 -19.82 -10.24 5.39
CA LEU A 147 -19.01 -11.46 5.57
C LEU A 147 -18.66 -11.75 7.03
N SER A 148 -18.98 -12.97 7.47
CA SER A 148 -18.65 -13.49 8.80
C SER A 148 -18.04 -14.89 8.77
N THR A 149 -18.15 -15.60 7.64
CA THR A 149 -17.65 -16.97 7.44
C THR A 149 -17.00 -17.13 6.06
N LEU A 150 -16.14 -18.13 5.90
CA LEU A 150 -15.54 -18.54 4.63
C LEU A 150 -16.62 -19.04 3.67
N GLU A 151 -17.63 -19.75 4.16
CA GLU A 151 -18.78 -20.15 3.34
C GLU A 151 -19.53 -18.93 2.79
N GLY A 152 -19.70 -17.87 3.61
CA GLY A 152 -20.29 -16.61 3.16
C GLY A 152 -19.47 -15.94 2.05
N LEU A 153 -18.14 -16.11 2.05
CA LEU A 153 -17.28 -15.64 0.97
C LEU A 153 -17.53 -16.42 -0.32
N GLU A 154 -17.65 -17.75 -0.25
CA GLU A 154 -17.97 -18.57 -1.42
C GLU A 154 -19.32 -18.19 -2.02
N GLN A 155 -20.34 -18.03 -1.18
CA GLN A 155 -21.65 -17.54 -1.62
C GLN A 155 -21.53 -16.17 -2.28
N ALA A 156 -20.80 -15.23 -1.66
CA ALA A 156 -20.59 -13.89 -2.20
C ALA A 156 -19.94 -13.88 -3.60
N LEU A 157 -19.08 -14.87 -3.88
CA LEU A 157 -18.35 -15.05 -5.13
C LEU A 157 -19.07 -15.93 -6.15
N ALA A 158 -20.17 -16.60 -5.79
CA ALA A 158 -20.85 -17.58 -6.66
C ALA A 158 -21.31 -17.02 -8.02
N ASP A 159 -21.75 -15.76 -8.05
CA ASP A 159 -22.35 -15.12 -9.25
C ASP A 159 -21.36 -14.28 -10.06
N ILE A 160 -20.06 -14.37 -9.78
CA ILE A 160 -19.06 -13.65 -10.58
C ILE A 160 -18.92 -14.29 -11.95
N ASP A 161 -18.61 -13.49 -12.96
CA ASP A 161 -18.11 -14.03 -14.23
C ASP A 161 -16.61 -14.32 -14.07
N PRO A 162 -16.17 -15.58 -13.98
CA PRO A 162 -14.76 -15.91 -13.74
C PRO A 162 -13.87 -15.45 -14.91
N ASN A 163 -14.44 -15.24 -16.10
CA ASN A 163 -13.71 -14.82 -17.28
C ASN A 163 -13.63 -13.29 -17.44
N GLU A 164 -14.31 -12.51 -16.59
CA GLU A 164 -14.30 -11.05 -16.68
C GLU A 164 -12.84 -10.55 -16.59
N PRO A 165 -12.34 -9.83 -17.62
CA PRO A 165 -10.97 -9.34 -17.63
C PRO A 165 -10.80 -8.24 -16.58
N PHE A 166 -9.58 -8.10 -16.05
CA PHE A 166 -9.29 -6.99 -15.14
C PHE A 166 -9.54 -5.64 -15.84
N PRO A 167 -10.35 -4.75 -15.24
CA PRO A 167 -10.66 -3.47 -15.85
C PRO A 167 -9.41 -2.57 -15.92
N PRO A 168 -8.94 -2.15 -17.12
CA PRO A 168 -7.70 -1.37 -17.24
C PRO A 168 -7.74 -0.05 -16.46
N HIS A 169 -8.90 0.59 -16.41
CA HIS A 169 -9.11 1.82 -15.64
C HIS A 169 -8.91 1.64 -14.12
N SER A 170 -8.87 0.41 -13.62
CA SER A 170 -8.71 0.09 -12.19
C SER A 170 -7.26 -0.11 -11.73
N LEU A 171 -6.29 -0.06 -12.66
CA LEU A 171 -4.86 -0.17 -12.36
C LEU A 171 -4.37 0.96 -11.46
N ARG A 172 -4.86 2.18 -11.69
CA ARG A 172 -4.43 3.40 -10.97
C ARG A 172 -5.50 3.96 -10.03
N VAL A 173 -6.53 3.18 -9.73
CA VAL A 173 -7.58 3.61 -8.82
C VAL A 173 -7.08 3.52 -7.38
N PRO A 174 -7.12 4.64 -6.61
CA PRO A 174 -6.68 4.64 -5.22
C PRO A 174 -7.58 3.75 -4.37
N ARG A 175 -6.95 2.94 -3.53
CA ARG A 175 -7.58 2.06 -2.53
C ARG A 175 -7.07 2.46 -1.14
N GLY A 176 -7.87 2.19 -0.11
CA GLY A 176 -7.59 2.66 1.25
C GLY A 176 -8.05 4.10 1.52
N LYS A 177 -7.52 4.71 2.58
CA LYS A 177 -7.89 6.07 3.01
C LYS A 177 -7.55 7.09 1.90
N ARG A 178 -8.50 7.98 1.66
CA ARG A 178 -8.31 9.22 0.88
C ARG A 178 -8.46 10.36 1.87
N SER A 179 -7.34 10.98 2.24
CA SER A 179 -7.31 12.17 3.07
C SER A 179 -6.64 13.29 2.27
N GLY A 180 -7.17 14.50 2.37
CA GLY A 180 -6.54 15.70 1.81
C GLY A 180 -5.36 16.15 2.66
N THR A 181 -4.92 17.38 2.44
CA THR A 181 -3.88 18.00 3.26
C THR A 181 -4.31 18.12 4.72
N GLN A 182 -3.35 18.01 5.63
CA GLN A 182 -3.54 18.24 7.07
C GLN A 182 -2.62 19.35 7.59
N VAL A 183 -3.03 20.01 8.67
CA VAL A 183 -2.16 20.91 9.42
C VAL A 183 -1.27 20.06 10.31
N VAL A 184 0.05 20.23 10.16
CA VAL A 184 1.04 19.56 11.02
C VAL A 184 1.43 20.54 12.11
N SER A 185 1.15 20.20 13.36
CA SER A 185 1.69 20.89 14.52
C SER A 185 2.90 20.14 15.05
N LEU A 186 3.87 20.89 15.57
CA LEU A 186 4.97 20.35 16.36
C LEU A 186 4.71 20.70 17.83
N PRO A 187 5.18 19.88 18.79
CA PRO A 187 5.14 20.25 20.19
C PRO A 187 5.83 21.60 20.44
N PRO A 188 5.38 22.40 21.42
CA PRO A 188 6.07 23.63 21.82
C PRO A 188 7.55 23.38 22.10
N GLY A 189 8.44 24.25 21.59
CA GLY A 189 9.88 24.14 21.78
C GLY A 189 10.60 23.09 20.92
N TYR A 190 9.88 22.28 20.13
CA TYR A 190 10.48 21.20 19.34
C TYR A 190 11.56 21.69 18.36
N LEU A 191 11.33 22.83 17.70
CA LEU A 191 12.31 23.39 16.76
C LEU A 191 13.49 24.08 17.44
N ASP A 192 13.38 24.40 18.73
CA ASP A 192 14.40 25.10 19.52
C ASP A 192 15.47 24.12 20.03
N ARG A 193 15.13 22.82 20.16
CA ARG A 193 16.04 21.78 20.65
C ARG A 193 16.01 20.51 19.78
N ARG A 194 16.37 20.64 18.51
CA ARG A 194 16.33 19.54 17.52
C ARG A 194 17.20 18.33 17.84
N ASP A 195 18.26 18.54 18.62
CA ASP A 195 19.21 17.50 19.02
C ASP A 195 18.99 17.04 20.47
N ASP A 196 17.86 17.40 21.09
CA ASP A 196 17.51 16.91 22.42
C ASP A 196 17.14 15.43 22.37
N ALA A 197 18.03 14.59 22.90
CA ALA A 197 17.83 13.16 23.02
C ALA A 197 16.92 12.78 24.20
N THR A 198 16.36 13.76 24.94
CA THR A 198 15.40 13.50 26.02
C THR A 198 14.19 12.79 25.43
N PRO A 199 13.91 11.54 25.83
CA PRO A 199 12.74 10.83 25.34
C PRO A 199 11.47 11.60 25.74
N PRO A 200 10.42 11.58 24.89
CA PRO A 200 9.14 12.18 25.25
C PRO A 200 8.65 11.62 26.60
N SER A 201 8.03 12.45 27.43
CA SER A 201 7.39 11.96 28.66
C SER A 201 6.24 11.00 28.29
N ALA A 202 5.81 10.16 29.24
CA ALA A 202 4.68 9.26 29.04
C ALA A 202 3.37 10.00 28.66
N GLU A 203 3.27 11.29 28.99
CA GLU A 203 2.14 12.16 28.65
C GLU A 203 2.16 12.63 27.18
N ALA A 204 3.30 12.50 26.48
CA ALA A 204 3.44 12.82 25.06
C ALA A 204 3.01 11.66 24.14
N GLU A 205 2.71 10.48 24.70
CA GLU A 205 2.04 9.41 23.96
C GLU A 205 0.55 9.73 23.77
N ASP A 206 0.26 10.58 22.79
CA ASP A 206 -1.10 10.82 22.33
C ASP A 206 -1.55 9.65 21.43
N ALA A 207 -2.72 9.07 21.73
CA ALA A 207 -3.38 8.01 20.96
C ALA A 207 -3.68 8.39 19.49
N THR A 208 -3.49 9.66 19.12
CA THR A 208 -3.61 10.17 17.73
C THR A 208 -2.27 10.34 16.99
N SER A 209 -1.14 10.05 17.63
CA SER A 209 0.14 9.97 16.92
C SER A 209 0.05 8.88 15.86
N GLY A 210 0.32 9.23 14.60
CA GLY A 210 0.18 8.33 13.45
C GLY A 210 1.25 7.25 13.36
N GLY A 211 1.46 6.49 14.44
CA GLY A 211 2.20 5.23 14.51
C GLY A 211 1.26 4.06 14.76
#